data_AF-A0A933VA50-F1
#
_entry.id   AF-A0A933VA50-F1
#
_cell.length_a   1.000
_cell.length_b   1.000
_cell.length_c   1.000
_cell.angle_alpha   90.00
_cell.angle_beta   90.00
_cell.angle_gamma   90.00
#
_symmetry.space_group_name_H-M   'P 1'
#
loop_
_entity.id
_entity.type
_entity.pdbx_description
1 polymer ?
#
loop_
_entity_poly.entity_id
_entity_poly.type
_entity_poly.pdbx_seq_one_letter_code
_entity_poly.pdbx_strand_id
1 'polypeptide(L)'
;MALQDKAPTVAAWHERLVLLAQYLFWGIWWPFVILSLMFMGRVWCGVLCPEGALAEFASRHGRGGAIPRWLRWGGWPFVAFVLTTVYVQLVSVYEYPQAALLILGGSTVAAVAVGWLYGKGKRVWCRYLCPVSGVFALLARLAPVHFKVDREAWNRYPARPHAVDCAPLLNVSKLGGMAECHACGRCSGHRDAVELAARSPNAEILGGEPPRTHEALLLLFGMLGVAVGAFQWTVTPWFVQMKQAAAEWLVNRDILWPLENNAPWWLLTHQEAANDLFTWLDGAAIVAWIIGVALLLGGTAMIATKLAARLIGADWRRLALGLVPLAGIGLFLGLSMMTATHLRAEGVPLGWLPGVRAVLLAVAVAWSAWLGWRLLEVSHGGTPRKMAAAAILLPPPALVAANWWLVLFVW
;
A
#
# COMPACT_ATOMS: atom_id res chain seq x y z
N MET A 1 9.41 -22.39 15.75
CA MET A 1 8.17 -22.28 16.53
C MET A 1 7.18 -23.21 15.86
N ALA A 2 6.68 -24.24 16.57
CA ALA A 2 5.73 -25.18 15.98
C ALA A 2 4.56 -24.37 15.42
N LEU A 3 4.29 -24.53 14.12
CA LEU A 3 3.05 -24.08 13.52
C LEU A 3 1.93 -24.58 14.43
N GLN A 4 1.13 -23.68 14.95
CA GLN A 4 -0.04 -24.01 15.74
C GLN A 4 -0.96 -24.80 14.81
N ASP A 5 -0.79 -26.13 14.79
CA ASP A 5 -1.72 -27.04 14.17
C ASP A 5 -3.06 -26.73 14.82
N LYS A 6 -4.01 -26.22 14.02
CA LYS A 6 -5.38 -26.04 14.47
C LYS A 6 -5.82 -27.37 15.08
N ALA A 7 -6.36 -27.32 16.29
CA ALA A 7 -6.96 -28.49 16.89
C ALA A 7 -7.90 -29.17 15.88
N PRO A 8 -7.95 -30.52 15.80
CA PRO A 8 -8.71 -31.27 14.80
C PRO A 8 -10.23 -31.05 14.84
N THR A 9 -10.71 -30.16 15.71
CA THR A 9 -12.11 -29.78 15.93
C THR A 9 -12.46 -28.37 15.45
N VAL A 10 -11.50 -27.62 14.89
CA VAL A 10 -11.81 -26.32 14.27
C VAL A 10 -12.38 -26.58 12.88
N ALA A 11 -13.71 -26.47 12.76
CA ALA A 11 -14.42 -26.63 11.49
C ALA A 11 -13.74 -25.84 10.36
N ALA A 12 -13.67 -26.47 9.19
CA ALA A 12 -12.96 -25.94 8.04
C ALA A 12 -13.55 -24.58 7.62
N TRP A 13 -12.78 -23.75 6.91
CA TRP A 13 -13.28 -22.40 6.58
C TRP A 13 -14.58 -22.46 5.75
N HIS A 14 -14.74 -23.48 4.91
CA HIS A 14 -15.94 -23.68 4.12
C HIS A 14 -17.17 -24.10 4.95
N GLU A 15 -16.96 -24.59 6.17
CA GLU A 15 -18.01 -24.99 7.11
C GLU A 15 -18.43 -23.82 8.03
N ARG A 16 -17.59 -22.78 8.17
CA ARG A 16 -17.86 -21.61 9.02
C ARG A 16 -17.82 -20.31 8.24
N LEU A 17 -18.98 -19.69 8.08
CA LEU A 17 -19.17 -18.40 7.39
C LEU A 17 -18.18 -17.30 7.79
N VAL A 18 -17.83 -17.20 9.08
CA VAL A 18 -16.87 -16.19 9.56
C VAL A 18 -15.46 -16.44 9.03
N LEU A 19 -14.99 -17.69 9.08
CA LEU A 19 -13.67 -18.07 8.57
C LEU A 19 -13.61 -17.98 7.05
N LEU A 20 -14.69 -18.38 6.36
CA LEU A 20 -14.86 -18.18 4.93
C LEU A 20 -14.75 -16.70 4.56
N ALA A 21 -15.49 -15.82 5.25
CA ALA A 21 -15.47 -14.39 4.98
C ALA A 21 -14.08 -13.78 5.24
N GLN A 22 -13.40 -14.18 6.31
CA GLN A 22 -12.02 -13.77 6.59
C GLN A 22 -11.06 -14.21 5.48
N TYR A 23 -11.16 -15.47 5.02
CA TYR A 23 -10.33 -16.00 3.94
C TYR A 23 -10.58 -15.27 2.60
N LEU A 24 -11.85 -15.07 2.22
CA LEU A 24 -12.20 -14.36 1.00
C LEU A 24 -11.74 -12.90 1.05
N PHE A 25 -11.93 -12.22 2.18
CA PHE A 25 -11.62 -10.81 2.32
C PHE A 25 -10.11 -10.54 2.45
N TRP A 26 -9.43 -11.21 3.39
CA TRP A 26 -8.01 -10.98 3.64
C TRP A 26 -7.10 -11.81 2.75
N GLY A 27 -7.47 -13.06 2.48
CA GLY A 27 -6.67 -14.00 1.69
C GLY A 27 -6.80 -13.82 0.18
N ILE A 28 -8.02 -13.66 -0.36
CA ILE A 28 -8.20 -13.61 -1.83
C ILE A 28 -8.31 -12.17 -2.34
N TRP A 29 -9.20 -11.37 -1.73
CA TRP A 29 -9.56 -10.06 -2.25
C TRP A 29 -8.38 -9.09 -2.22
N TRP A 30 -7.66 -8.93 -1.11
CA TRP A 30 -6.58 -7.94 -1.02
C TRP A 30 -5.43 -8.17 -2.02
N PRO A 31 -4.86 -9.37 -2.17
CA PRO A 31 -3.87 -9.65 -3.23
C PRO A 31 -4.42 -9.36 -4.63
N PHE A 32 -5.69 -9.73 -4.89
CA PHE A 32 -6.32 -9.47 -6.17
C PHE A 32 -6.53 -7.97 -6.43
N VAL A 33 -6.84 -7.17 -5.41
CA VAL A 33 -6.92 -5.72 -5.53
C VAL A 33 -5.56 -5.15 -5.94
N ILE A 34 -4.46 -5.54 -5.29
CA ILE A 34 -3.11 -5.07 -5.67
C ILE A 34 -2.80 -5.41 -7.14
N LEU A 35 -3.10 -6.64 -7.56
CA LEU A 35 -2.92 -7.06 -8.94
C LEU A 35 -3.78 -6.22 -9.89
N SER A 36 -5.07 -6.04 -9.59
CA SER A 36 -5.99 -5.24 -10.41
C SER A 36 -5.50 -3.80 -10.61
N LEU A 37 -4.86 -3.21 -9.59
CA LEU A 37 -4.31 -1.86 -9.68
C LEU A 37 -3.12 -1.76 -10.63
N MET A 38 -2.27 -2.79 -10.66
CA MET A 38 -1.13 -2.85 -11.55
C MET A 38 -1.53 -3.15 -13.01
N PHE A 39 -2.69 -3.77 -13.25
CA PHE A 39 -3.17 -4.11 -14.60
C PHE A 39 -4.20 -3.13 -15.18
N MET A 40 -5.13 -2.64 -14.36
CA MET A 40 -6.26 -1.81 -14.78
C MET A 40 -6.25 -0.42 -14.13
N GLY A 41 -5.26 -0.11 -13.30
CA GLY A 41 -5.24 1.13 -12.53
C GLY A 41 -6.33 1.09 -11.45
N ARG A 42 -6.83 2.25 -11.05
CA ARG A 42 -7.70 2.35 -9.86
C ARG A 42 -9.17 1.99 -10.12
N VAL A 43 -9.46 1.08 -11.05
CA VAL A 43 -10.84 0.62 -11.37
C VAL A 43 -11.56 0.14 -10.11
N TRP A 44 -10.84 -0.54 -9.21
CA TRP A 44 -11.38 -0.94 -7.91
C TRP A 44 -11.95 0.26 -7.14
N CYS A 45 -11.21 1.36 -7.04
CA CYS A 45 -11.66 2.59 -6.39
C CYS A 45 -12.86 3.23 -7.08
N GLY A 46 -12.95 3.12 -8.42
CA GLY A 46 -14.00 3.70 -9.23
C GLY A 46 -15.33 2.93 -9.15
N VAL A 47 -15.26 1.61 -9.29
CA VAL A 47 -16.40 0.74 -9.59
C VAL A 47 -16.80 -0.16 -8.41
N LEU A 48 -15.82 -0.73 -7.69
CA LEU A 48 -16.05 -1.84 -6.76
C LEU A 48 -15.92 -1.44 -5.27
N CYS A 49 -15.29 -0.31 -4.97
CA CYS A 49 -15.04 0.11 -3.59
C CYS A 49 -16.34 0.52 -2.86
N PRO A 50 -16.76 -0.22 -1.81
CA PRO A 50 -17.99 0.07 -1.08
C PRO A 50 -17.91 1.40 -0.32
N GLU A 51 -16.76 1.70 0.31
CA GLU A 51 -16.54 2.99 0.98
C GLU A 51 -16.71 4.17 0.02
N GLY A 52 -16.19 4.03 -1.22
CA GLY A 52 -16.30 5.07 -2.24
C GLY A 52 -17.74 5.28 -2.70
N ALA A 53 -18.52 4.20 -2.84
CA ALA A 53 -19.94 4.27 -3.19
C ALA A 53 -20.77 4.93 -2.08
N LEU A 54 -20.55 4.54 -0.81
CA LEU A 54 -21.23 5.11 0.35
C LEU A 54 -20.89 6.59 0.55
N ALA A 55 -19.61 6.95 0.43
CA ALA A 55 -19.18 8.34 0.53
C ALA A 55 -19.77 9.20 -0.60
N GLU A 56 -19.84 8.67 -1.83
CA GLU A 56 -20.48 9.36 -2.96
C GLU A 56 -21.99 9.52 -2.74
N PHE A 57 -22.69 8.46 -2.31
CA PHE A 57 -24.12 8.51 -2.01
C PHE A 57 -24.43 9.55 -0.91
N ALA A 58 -23.66 9.54 0.18
CA ALA A 58 -23.76 10.50 1.26
C ALA A 58 -23.47 11.93 0.77
N SER A 59 -22.50 12.10 -0.12
CA SER A 59 -22.14 13.42 -0.66
C SER A 59 -23.20 14.06 -1.55
N ARG A 60 -24.09 13.27 -2.16
CA ARG A 60 -25.21 13.78 -2.97
C ARG A 60 -26.32 14.37 -2.09
N HIS A 61 -26.49 13.84 -0.89
CA HIS A 61 -27.48 14.27 0.11
C HIS A 61 -26.84 15.12 1.22
N GLY A 62 -25.60 15.56 1.01
CA GLY A 62 -24.77 16.21 2.00
C GLY A 62 -24.95 17.72 2.09
N ARG A 63 -24.46 18.30 3.19
CA ARG A 63 -24.47 19.75 3.48
C ARG A 63 -23.69 20.58 2.45
N GLY A 64 -22.77 19.96 1.72
CA GLY A 64 -22.04 20.62 0.63
C GLY A 64 -21.12 21.75 1.12
N GLY A 65 -20.46 21.58 2.25
CA GLY A 65 -19.46 22.54 2.74
C GLY A 65 -18.25 22.66 1.82
N ALA A 66 -17.55 23.78 1.89
CA ALA A 66 -16.26 23.93 1.24
C ALA A 66 -15.21 23.02 1.90
N ILE A 67 -14.35 22.39 1.09
CA ILE A 67 -13.31 21.49 1.58
C ILE A 67 -12.27 22.31 2.38
N PRO A 68 -12.08 22.02 3.69
CA PRO A 68 -11.11 22.73 4.52
C PRO A 68 -9.69 22.67 3.93
N ARG A 69 -8.86 23.69 4.19
CA ARG A 69 -7.47 23.71 3.71
C ARG A 69 -6.63 22.58 4.31
N TRP A 70 -6.82 22.28 5.60
CA TRP A 70 -6.11 21.19 6.28
C TRP A 70 -6.42 19.83 5.64
N LEU A 71 -7.66 19.61 5.20
CA LEU A 71 -8.10 18.38 4.57
C LEU A 71 -7.46 18.16 3.19
N ARG A 72 -7.07 19.23 2.51
CA ARG A 72 -6.40 19.18 1.20
C ARG A 72 -4.89 18.93 1.29
N TRP A 73 -4.34 18.75 2.49
CA TRP A 73 -2.92 18.47 2.65
C TRP A 73 -2.56 17.12 2.01
N GLY A 74 -1.69 17.13 1.00
CA GLY A 74 -1.34 15.92 0.26
C GLY A 74 -0.60 14.86 1.08
N GLY A 75 -0.12 15.20 2.28
CA GLY A 75 0.54 14.24 3.18
C GLY A 75 -0.43 13.28 3.91
N TRP A 76 -1.74 13.55 3.89
CA TRP A 76 -2.72 12.72 4.60
C TRP A 76 -2.69 11.23 4.22
N PRO A 77 -2.65 10.84 2.93
CA PRO A 77 -2.58 9.41 2.57
C PRO A 77 -1.32 8.73 3.11
N PHE A 78 -0.19 9.45 3.22
CA PHE A 78 1.01 8.90 3.84
C PHE A 78 0.82 8.65 5.33
N VAL A 79 0.36 9.65 6.07
CA VAL A 79 0.12 9.55 7.51
C VAL A 79 -0.94 8.49 7.81
N ALA A 80 -2.05 8.52 7.07
CA ALA A 80 -3.13 7.57 7.22
C ALA A 80 -2.67 6.13 6.93
N PHE A 81 -1.85 5.91 5.89
CA PHE A 81 -1.26 4.60 5.63
C PHE A 81 -0.41 4.11 6.80
N VAL A 82 0.56 4.91 7.26
CA VAL A 82 1.45 4.53 8.36
C VAL A 82 0.67 4.23 9.64
N LEU A 83 -0.23 5.13 10.05
CA LEU A 83 -1.03 4.95 11.26
C LEU A 83 -1.94 3.73 11.15
N THR A 84 -2.64 3.55 10.03
CA THR A 84 -3.54 2.41 9.85
C THR A 84 -2.75 1.11 9.81
N THR A 85 -1.60 1.05 9.14
CA THR A 85 -0.77 -0.15 9.11
C THR A 85 -0.28 -0.53 10.50
N VAL A 86 0.24 0.42 11.28
CA VAL A 86 0.68 0.15 12.66
C VAL A 86 -0.50 -0.30 13.52
N TYR A 87 -1.62 0.42 13.45
CA TYR A 87 -2.81 0.12 14.24
C TYR A 87 -3.41 -1.25 13.90
N VAL A 88 -3.42 -1.63 12.62
CA VAL A 88 -3.86 -2.95 12.16
C VAL A 88 -3.06 -4.09 12.80
N GLN A 89 -1.74 -3.88 12.99
CA GLN A 89 -0.88 -4.87 13.64
C GLN A 89 -1.07 -4.93 15.15
N LEU A 90 -1.38 -3.79 15.79
CA LEU A 90 -1.56 -3.72 17.25
C LEU A 90 -2.87 -4.37 17.74
N VAL A 91 -3.90 -4.43 16.89
CA VAL A 91 -5.24 -4.95 17.24
C VAL A 91 -5.53 -6.31 16.54
N SER A 92 -4.53 -6.94 15.92
CA SER A 92 -4.64 -8.26 15.26
C SER A 92 -5.86 -8.41 14.34
N VAL A 93 -6.06 -7.43 13.45
CA VAL A 93 -7.28 -7.26 12.63
C VAL A 93 -7.60 -8.45 11.72
N TYR A 94 -6.57 -9.19 11.32
CA TYR A 94 -6.69 -10.35 10.45
C TYR A 94 -7.39 -11.54 11.15
N GLU A 95 -7.33 -11.59 12.48
CA GLU A 95 -7.79 -12.72 13.28
C GLU A 95 -9.17 -12.44 13.90
N TYR A 96 -9.41 -11.19 14.33
CA TYR A 96 -10.61 -10.83 15.08
C TYR A 96 -11.60 -9.97 14.29
N PRO A 97 -12.86 -10.40 14.12
CA PRO A 97 -13.86 -9.67 13.34
C PRO A 97 -14.25 -8.32 13.98
N GLN A 98 -14.21 -8.22 15.31
CA GLN A 98 -14.46 -6.98 16.04
C GLN A 98 -13.40 -5.90 15.76
N ALA A 99 -12.13 -6.29 15.62
CA ALA A 99 -11.06 -5.39 15.23
C ALA A 99 -11.23 -4.94 13.76
N ALA A 100 -11.61 -5.86 12.86
CA ALA A 100 -11.93 -5.51 11.48
C ALA A 100 -13.13 -4.54 11.39
N LEU A 101 -14.18 -4.74 12.18
CA LEU A 101 -15.33 -3.83 12.26
C LEU A 101 -14.92 -2.45 12.77
N LEU A 102 -14.05 -2.38 13.79
CA LEU A 102 -13.57 -1.11 14.32
C LEU A 102 -12.86 -0.27 13.25
N ILE A 103 -11.93 -0.88 12.51
CA ILE A 103 -11.12 -0.17 11.52
C ILE A 103 -11.91 0.10 10.25
N LEU A 104 -12.49 -0.93 9.63
CA LEU A 104 -13.19 -0.80 8.34
C LEU A 104 -14.56 -0.13 8.51
N GLY A 105 -15.26 -0.42 9.60
CA GLY A 105 -16.50 0.28 9.94
C GLY A 105 -16.22 1.74 10.32
N GLY A 106 -15.18 1.97 11.12
CA GLY A 106 -14.73 3.32 11.47
C GLY A 106 -14.34 4.17 10.26
N SER A 107 -13.54 3.61 9.33
CA SER A 107 -13.18 4.27 8.07
C SER A 107 -14.41 4.54 7.21
N THR A 108 -15.37 3.62 7.15
CA THR A 108 -16.62 3.79 6.40
C THR A 108 -17.47 4.92 6.96
N VAL A 109 -17.65 4.97 8.29
CA VAL A 109 -18.40 6.05 8.96
C VAL A 109 -17.70 7.39 8.72
N ALA A 110 -16.37 7.45 8.84
CA ALA A 110 -15.60 8.65 8.55
C ALA A 110 -15.73 9.07 7.08
N ALA A 111 -15.70 8.13 6.13
CA ALA A 111 -15.89 8.37 4.71
C ALA A 111 -17.27 8.96 4.40
N VAL A 112 -18.32 8.40 5.00
CA VAL A 112 -19.69 8.90 4.89
C VAL A 112 -19.82 10.29 5.50
N ALA A 113 -19.27 10.53 6.70
CA ALA A 113 -19.31 11.83 7.36
C ALA A 113 -18.59 12.91 6.54
N VAL A 114 -17.37 12.62 6.04
CA VAL A 114 -16.61 13.55 5.19
C VAL A 114 -17.31 13.80 3.86
N GLY A 115 -17.88 12.75 3.25
CA GLY A 115 -18.69 12.86 2.04
C GLY A 115 -19.91 13.75 2.25
N TRP A 116 -20.67 13.51 3.31
CA TRP A 116 -21.86 14.30 3.68
C TRP A 116 -21.52 15.76 3.99
N LEU A 117 -20.42 16.02 4.69
CA LEU A 117 -20.03 17.39 5.06
C LEU A 117 -19.47 18.20 3.89
N TYR A 118 -18.64 17.61 3.03
CA TYR A 118 -17.80 18.35 2.08
C TYR A 118 -17.90 17.90 0.61
N GLY A 119 -18.63 16.82 0.31
CA GLY A 119 -18.49 16.11 -0.95
C GLY A 119 -19.20 16.74 -2.15
N LYS A 120 -20.38 17.36 -2.01
CA LYS A 120 -21.17 17.91 -3.15
C LYS A 120 -21.25 16.93 -4.35
N GLY A 121 -21.54 15.66 -4.11
CA GLY A 121 -21.56 14.61 -5.14
C GLY A 121 -20.17 14.07 -5.55
N LYS A 122 -19.11 14.40 -4.83
CA LYS A 122 -17.72 14.04 -5.14
C LYS A 122 -17.06 13.21 -4.05
N ARG A 123 -16.07 12.40 -4.44
CA ARG A 123 -15.36 11.46 -3.56
C ARG A 123 -14.16 12.12 -2.87
N VAL A 124 -14.44 13.08 -1.97
CA VAL A 124 -13.42 13.83 -1.22
C VAL A 124 -12.58 12.92 -0.31
N TRP A 125 -13.21 11.96 0.38
CA TRP A 125 -12.53 10.97 1.22
C TRP A 125 -11.49 10.17 0.42
N CYS A 126 -11.91 9.58 -0.70
CA CYS A 126 -11.06 8.76 -1.57
C CYS A 126 -9.86 9.54 -2.12
N ARG A 127 -10.02 10.87 -2.34
CA ARG A 127 -8.95 11.73 -2.85
C ARG A 127 -7.93 12.11 -1.78
N TYR A 128 -8.36 12.42 -0.56
CA TYR A 128 -7.49 13.08 0.43
C TYR A 128 -7.19 12.26 1.68
N LEU A 129 -8.12 11.43 2.17
CA LEU A 129 -7.99 10.79 3.50
C LEU A 129 -7.87 9.28 3.47
N CYS A 130 -8.35 8.62 2.40
CA CYS A 130 -8.32 7.17 2.31
C CYS A 130 -6.88 6.64 2.46
N PRO A 131 -6.60 5.76 3.47
CA PRO A 131 -5.24 5.32 3.80
C PRO A 131 -4.50 4.66 2.63
N VAL A 132 -5.24 3.91 1.80
CA VAL A 132 -4.67 3.18 0.67
C VAL A 132 -4.60 4.01 -0.62
N SER A 133 -5.16 5.23 -0.64
CA SER A 133 -5.26 6.04 -1.85
C SER A 133 -3.90 6.36 -2.47
N GLY A 134 -2.91 6.70 -1.65
CA GLY A 134 -1.56 7.01 -2.12
C GLY A 134 -0.82 5.78 -2.65
N VAL A 135 -0.97 4.63 -1.99
CA VAL A 135 -0.39 3.35 -2.45
C VAL A 135 -0.99 2.98 -3.79
N PHE A 136 -2.31 3.08 -3.92
CA PHE A 136 -3.01 2.77 -5.17
C PHE A 136 -2.66 3.75 -6.29
N ALA A 137 -2.41 5.03 -5.97
CA ALA A 137 -1.92 6.00 -6.95
C ALA A 137 -0.53 5.65 -7.49
N LEU A 138 0.39 5.19 -6.63
CA LEU A 138 1.72 4.75 -7.05
C LEU A 138 1.65 3.49 -7.92
N LEU A 139 0.87 2.49 -7.50
CA LEU A 139 0.73 1.23 -8.25
C LEU A 139 0.02 1.41 -9.60
N ALA A 140 -0.97 2.30 -9.67
CA ALA A 140 -1.68 2.59 -10.91
C ALA A 140 -0.79 3.20 -12.00
N ARG A 141 0.41 3.71 -11.66
CA ARG A 141 1.40 4.15 -12.66
C ARG A 141 1.88 2.99 -13.54
N LEU A 142 1.83 1.75 -13.04
CA LEU A 142 2.18 0.54 -13.78
C LEU A 142 1.06 0.04 -14.70
N ALA A 143 -0.16 0.61 -14.61
CA ALA A 143 -1.30 0.14 -15.37
C ALA A 143 -1.08 0.27 -16.89
N PRO A 144 -1.14 -0.84 -17.66
CA PRO A 144 -1.10 -0.80 -19.11
C PRO A 144 -2.36 -0.18 -19.72
N VAL A 145 -3.49 -0.18 -19.00
CA VAL A 145 -4.73 0.45 -19.47
C VAL A 145 -4.90 1.82 -18.81
N HIS A 146 -5.22 2.85 -19.61
CA HIS A 146 -5.48 4.20 -19.09
C HIS A 146 -6.47 4.97 -19.96
N PHE A 147 -7.07 6.02 -19.40
CA PHE A 147 -7.83 7.00 -20.18
C PHE A 147 -6.87 8.02 -20.78
N LYS A 148 -6.71 7.98 -22.10
CA LYS A 148 -5.94 8.94 -22.87
C LYS A 148 -6.84 10.10 -23.27
N VAL A 149 -6.29 11.30 -23.22
CA VAL A 149 -6.99 12.53 -23.63
C VAL A 149 -6.27 13.15 -24.80
N ASP A 150 -6.92 13.15 -25.97
CA ASP A 150 -6.46 13.90 -27.13
C ASP A 150 -6.80 15.38 -26.94
N ARG A 151 -5.76 16.19 -26.71
CA ARG A 151 -5.92 17.62 -26.45
C ARG A 151 -6.40 18.38 -27.68
N GLU A 152 -6.03 17.92 -28.87
CA GLU A 152 -6.41 18.56 -30.13
C GLU A 152 -7.89 18.29 -30.44
N ALA A 153 -8.33 17.04 -30.30
CA ALA A 153 -9.74 16.67 -30.41
C ALA A 153 -10.59 17.41 -29.35
N TRP A 154 -10.10 17.49 -28.10
CA TRP A 154 -10.80 18.19 -27.01
C TRP A 154 -11.08 19.67 -27.32
N ASN A 155 -10.12 20.35 -27.96
CA ASN A 155 -10.19 21.77 -28.27
C ASN A 155 -10.97 22.05 -29.56
N ARG A 156 -10.92 21.15 -30.55
CA ARG A 156 -11.63 21.28 -31.83
C ARG A 156 -13.10 20.88 -31.77
N TYR A 157 -13.54 20.24 -30.67
CA TYR A 157 -14.92 19.77 -30.56
C TYR A 157 -15.93 20.93 -30.68
N PRO A 158 -16.89 20.86 -31.62
CA PRO A 158 -17.71 22.00 -32.02
C PRO A 158 -18.76 22.39 -30.98
N ALA A 159 -19.23 21.41 -30.19
CA ALA A 159 -20.25 21.64 -29.17
C ALA A 159 -19.65 21.91 -27.79
N ARG A 160 -20.47 22.47 -26.88
CA ARG A 160 -20.12 22.65 -25.46
C ARG A 160 -20.92 21.65 -24.61
N PRO A 161 -20.54 20.35 -24.59
CA PRO A 161 -21.23 19.37 -23.77
C PRO A 161 -21.10 19.71 -22.29
N HIS A 162 -22.04 19.22 -21.48
CA HIS A 162 -21.98 19.37 -20.02
C HIS A 162 -20.64 18.89 -19.46
N ALA A 163 -20.17 19.57 -18.42
CA ALA A 163 -18.92 19.21 -17.76
C ALA A 163 -18.99 17.78 -17.21
N VAL A 164 -17.92 17.00 -17.41
CA VAL A 164 -17.84 15.63 -16.90
C VAL A 164 -17.97 15.62 -15.38
N ASP A 165 -18.86 14.76 -14.87
CA ASP A 165 -18.93 14.43 -13.47
C ASP A 165 -17.77 13.51 -13.04
N CYS A 166 -16.57 14.07 -12.96
CA CYS A 166 -15.40 13.35 -12.46
C CYS A 166 -15.53 13.18 -10.93
N ALA A 167 -15.70 11.94 -10.46
CA ALA A 167 -15.86 11.60 -9.05
C ALA A 167 -14.71 12.12 -8.15
N PRO A 168 -13.42 11.96 -8.53
CA PRO A 168 -12.30 12.54 -7.77
C PRO A 168 -12.01 14.02 -8.07
N LEU A 169 -12.88 14.76 -8.76
CA LEU A 169 -12.67 16.19 -9.07
C LEU A 169 -11.36 16.48 -9.85
N LEU A 170 -11.05 15.63 -10.83
CA LEU A 170 -9.88 15.84 -11.70
C LEU A 170 -10.26 16.71 -12.89
N ASN A 171 -9.29 17.48 -13.36
CA ASN A 171 -9.41 18.15 -14.65
C ASN A 171 -9.13 17.14 -15.76
N VAL A 172 -10.20 16.51 -16.27
CA VAL A 172 -10.13 15.50 -17.33
C VAL A 172 -9.31 16.00 -18.53
N SER A 173 -9.44 17.28 -18.90
CA SER A 173 -8.73 17.82 -20.05
C SER A 173 -7.20 17.84 -19.91
N LYS A 174 -6.68 17.74 -18.68
CA LYS A 174 -5.24 17.71 -18.35
C LYS A 174 -4.80 16.35 -17.79
N LEU A 175 -5.58 15.30 -18.01
CA LEU A 175 -5.25 13.98 -17.49
C LEU A 175 -4.03 13.40 -18.21
N GLY A 176 -2.88 13.36 -17.54
CA GLY A 176 -1.62 12.82 -18.08
C GLY A 176 -1.25 11.41 -17.60
N GLY A 177 -2.03 10.82 -16.68
CA GLY A 177 -1.69 9.54 -16.06
C GLY A 177 -2.83 8.94 -15.22
N MET A 178 -2.57 7.76 -14.65
CA MET A 178 -3.55 6.98 -13.88
C MET A 178 -3.41 7.13 -12.36
N ALA A 179 -2.36 7.79 -11.86
CA ALA A 179 -2.13 7.92 -10.42
C ALA A 179 -3.35 8.51 -9.66
N GLU A 180 -3.87 9.65 -10.12
CA GLU A 180 -5.05 10.28 -9.50
C GLU A 180 -6.39 9.74 -10.05
N CYS A 181 -6.40 9.15 -11.26
CA CYS A 181 -7.62 8.68 -11.94
C CYS A 181 -8.21 7.43 -11.27
N HIS A 182 -9.51 7.44 -10.94
CA HIS A 182 -10.23 6.28 -10.41
C HIS A 182 -10.72 5.29 -11.48
N ALA A 183 -10.37 5.52 -12.75
CA ALA A 183 -10.73 4.66 -13.88
C ALA A 183 -12.22 4.26 -13.95
N CYS A 184 -13.12 5.16 -13.53
CA CYS A 184 -14.56 4.89 -13.42
C CYS A 184 -15.34 4.96 -14.74
N GLY A 185 -14.70 5.36 -15.84
CA GLY A 185 -15.33 5.43 -17.17
C GLY A 185 -16.30 6.58 -17.43
N ARG A 186 -16.68 7.39 -16.43
CA ARG A 186 -17.63 8.54 -16.62
C ARG A 186 -17.19 9.57 -17.66
N CYS A 187 -15.89 9.67 -17.93
CA CYS A 187 -15.32 10.57 -18.94
C CYS A 187 -15.18 9.93 -20.33
N SER A 188 -15.45 8.63 -20.48
CA SER A 188 -15.25 7.90 -21.73
C SER A 188 -16.11 8.47 -22.85
N GLY A 189 -15.51 8.70 -24.03
CA GLY A 189 -16.19 9.30 -25.18
C GLY A 189 -16.47 10.80 -25.06
N HIS A 190 -16.08 11.46 -23.96
CA HIS A 190 -16.34 12.88 -23.81
C HIS A 190 -15.58 13.70 -24.87
N ARG A 191 -16.32 14.49 -25.67
CA ARG A 191 -15.80 15.31 -26.79
C ARG A 191 -15.09 14.50 -27.89
N ASP A 192 -15.36 13.20 -27.98
CA ASP A 192 -14.60 12.27 -28.84
C ASP A 192 -13.08 12.33 -28.62
N ALA A 193 -12.67 12.81 -27.44
CA ALA A 193 -11.29 13.13 -27.10
C ALA A 193 -10.77 12.24 -25.97
N VAL A 194 -11.64 11.54 -25.25
CA VAL A 194 -11.30 10.69 -24.12
C VAL A 194 -11.57 9.25 -24.49
N GLU A 195 -10.51 8.46 -24.64
CA GLU A 195 -10.58 7.05 -25.02
C GLU A 195 -9.83 6.17 -24.02
N LEU A 196 -10.28 4.93 -23.87
CA LEU A 196 -9.52 3.91 -23.15
C LEU A 196 -8.42 3.39 -24.07
N ALA A 197 -7.16 3.65 -23.72
CA ALA A 197 -6.00 3.30 -24.53
C ALA A 197 -5.04 2.39 -23.75
N ALA A 198 -4.39 1.49 -24.48
CA ALA A 198 -3.26 0.74 -23.97
C ALA A 198 -1.97 1.57 -24.02
N ARG A 199 -1.09 1.36 -23.04
CA ARG A 199 0.26 1.91 -22.97
C ARG A 199 1.20 0.89 -22.34
N SER A 200 2.50 1.11 -22.50
CA SER A 200 3.49 0.35 -21.74
C SER A 200 3.31 0.59 -20.23
N PRO A 201 3.39 -0.45 -19.38
CA PRO A 201 3.46 -0.30 -17.92
C PRO A 201 4.54 0.66 -17.43
N ASN A 202 5.58 0.87 -18.23
CA ASN A 202 6.72 1.72 -17.89
C ASN A 202 6.54 3.17 -18.33
N ALA A 203 5.54 3.47 -19.18
CA ALA A 203 5.42 4.78 -19.83
C ALA A 203 5.20 5.93 -18.83
N GLU A 204 4.36 5.74 -17.80
CA GLU A 204 4.11 6.80 -16.80
C GLU A 204 5.31 7.01 -15.88
N ILE A 205 6.07 5.95 -15.57
CA ILE A 205 7.28 6.06 -14.73
C ILE A 205 8.40 6.76 -15.50
N LEU A 206 8.60 6.40 -16.77
CA LEU A 206 9.69 6.93 -17.59
C LEU A 206 9.39 8.33 -18.14
N GLY A 207 8.15 8.61 -18.56
CA GLY A 207 7.77 9.84 -19.25
C GLY A 207 6.80 10.75 -18.51
N GLY A 208 6.20 10.30 -17.40
CA GLY A 208 5.22 11.07 -16.65
C GLY A 208 5.82 12.14 -15.73
N GLU A 209 4.93 12.90 -15.08
CA GLU A 209 5.32 13.90 -14.08
C GLU A 209 5.97 13.24 -12.85
N PRO A 210 7.02 13.87 -12.28
CA PRO A 210 7.63 13.39 -11.05
C PRO A 210 6.59 13.36 -9.93
N PRO A 211 6.64 12.37 -9.02
CA PRO A 211 5.67 12.27 -7.95
C PRO A 211 5.87 13.40 -6.95
N ARG A 212 4.83 13.70 -6.18
CA ARG A 212 4.96 14.67 -5.09
C ARG A 212 5.86 14.10 -3.99
N THR A 213 6.44 14.96 -3.17
CA THR A 213 7.37 14.53 -2.11
C THR A 213 6.75 13.52 -1.14
N HIS A 214 5.48 13.69 -0.76
CA HIS A 214 4.77 12.74 0.11
C HIS A 214 4.48 11.40 -0.58
N GLU A 215 4.27 11.37 -1.89
CA GLU A 215 4.11 10.12 -2.65
C GLU A 215 5.43 9.36 -2.71
N ALA A 216 6.55 10.06 -2.95
CA ALA A 216 7.87 9.45 -2.90
C ALA A 216 8.21 8.95 -1.48
N LEU A 217 7.88 9.72 -0.43
CA LEU A 217 8.04 9.27 0.96
C LEU A 217 7.16 8.07 1.29
N LEU A 218 5.92 8.04 0.80
CA LEU A 218 5.03 6.89 0.95
C LEU A 218 5.59 5.65 0.25
N LEU A 219 6.17 5.79 -0.93
CA LEU A 219 6.84 4.67 -1.60
C LEU A 219 8.01 4.13 -0.77
N LEU A 220 8.91 5.01 -0.34
CA LEU A 220 10.16 4.62 0.33
C LEU A 220 9.94 4.16 1.78
N PHE A 221 9.25 4.95 2.60
CA PHE A 221 9.05 4.65 4.01
C PHE A 221 7.76 3.87 4.26
N GLY A 222 6.70 4.10 3.49
CA GLY A 222 5.43 3.41 3.67
C GLY A 222 5.47 2.00 3.08
N MET A 223 5.58 1.89 1.76
CA MET A 223 5.47 0.60 1.05
C MET A 223 6.72 -0.27 1.22
N LEU A 224 7.92 0.28 1.05
CA LEU A 224 9.16 -0.49 1.18
C LEU A 224 9.64 -0.61 2.64
N GLY A 225 9.14 0.24 3.54
CA GLY A 225 9.54 0.29 4.94
C GLY A 225 8.49 -0.30 5.88
N VAL A 226 7.48 0.50 6.22
CA VAL A 226 6.42 0.17 7.18
C VAL A 226 5.66 -1.10 6.81
N ALA A 227 5.28 -1.27 5.53
CA ALA A 227 4.55 -2.46 5.12
C ALA A 227 5.41 -3.73 5.23
N VAL A 228 6.69 -3.66 4.83
CA VAL A 228 7.64 -4.78 5.00
C VAL A 228 7.85 -5.09 6.48
N GLY A 229 8.03 -4.07 7.32
CA GLY A 229 8.11 -4.19 8.78
C GLY A 229 6.87 -4.87 9.39
N ALA A 230 5.69 -4.50 8.90
CA ALA A 230 4.41 -5.05 9.32
C ALA A 230 4.20 -6.51 8.89
N PHE A 231 4.76 -6.93 7.75
CA PHE A 231 4.67 -8.33 7.30
C PHE A 231 5.68 -9.26 7.99
N GLN A 232 6.82 -8.72 8.45
CA GLN A 232 7.91 -9.57 8.93
C GLN A 232 7.95 -9.78 10.45
N TRP A 233 7.34 -8.89 11.25
CA TRP A 233 7.53 -8.91 12.71
C TRP A 233 7.02 -10.21 13.35
N THR A 234 6.00 -10.83 12.76
CA THR A 234 5.40 -12.10 13.23
C THR A 234 6.28 -13.33 12.95
N VAL A 235 7.18 -13.26 11.97
CA VAL A 235 8.00 -14.41 11.54
C VAL A 235 9.47 -14.28 11.91
N THR A 236 9.95 -13.07 12.21
CA THR A 236 11.38 -12.84 12.40
C THR A 236 11.88 -13.25 13.80
N PRO A 237 12.90 -14.13 13.90
CA PRO A 237 13.51 -14.51 15.18
C PRO A 237 14.17 -13.32 15.90
N TRP A 238 14.60 -12.31 15.15
CA TRP A 238 15.24 -11.12 15.70
C TRP A 238 14.29 -10.26 16.54
N PHE A 239 13.02 -10.20 16.15
CA PHE A 239 11.99 -9.53 16.95
C PHE A 239 11.79 -10.24 18.29
N VAL A 240 11.74 -11.57 18.27
CA VAL A 240 11.60 -12.39 19.48
C VAL A 240 12.78 -12.16 20.43
N GLN A 241 14.01 -12.18 19.92
CA GLN A 241 15.23 -11.93 20.71
C GLN A 241 15.25 -10.51 21.29
N MET A 242 14.93 -9.50 20.48
CA MET A 242 14.83 -8.11 20.93
C MET A 242 13.82 -7.96 22.07
N LYS A 243 12.65 -8.59 21.91
CA LYS A 243 11.58 -8.55 22.92
C LYS A 243 11.99 -9.26 24.21
N GLN A 244 12.59 -10.44 24.11
CA GLN A 244 13.08 -11.21 25.26
C GLN A 244 14.15 -10.43 26.01
N ALA A 245 15.14 -9.87 25.31
CA ALA A 245 16.18 -9.04 25.92
C ALA A 245 15.60 -7.80 26.61
N ALA A 246 14.60 -7.16 26.02
CA ALA A 246 13.92 -6.02 26.64
C ALA A 246 13.13 -6.42 27.90
N ALA A 247 12.43 -7.56 27.86
CA ALA A 247 11.72 -8.09 29.01
C ALA A 247 12.67 -8.44 30.16
N GLU A 248 13.77 -9.15 29.88
CA GLU A 248 14.81 -9.46 30.87
C GLU A 248 15.42 -8.19 31.48
N TRP A 249 15.72 -7.19 30.65
CA TRP A 249 16.26 -5.90 31.10
C TRP A 249 15.32 -5.15 32.05
N LEU A 250 14.00 -5.23 31.79
CA LEU A 250 12.96 -4.62 32.61
C LEU A 250 12.77 -5.34 33.94
N VAL A 251 12.69 -6.68 33.91
CA VAL A 251 12.55 -7.52 35.10
C VAL A 251 13.77 -7.35 36.01
N ASN A 252 14.98 -7.34 35.46
CA ASN A 252 16.22 -7.12 36.23
C ASN A 252 16.30 -5.73 36.91
N ARG A 253 15.40 -4.81 36.59
CA ARG A 253 15.29 -3.47 37.21
C ARG A 253 14.00 -3.29 38.02
N ASP A 254 13.25 -4.35 38.26
CA ASP A 254 11.95 -4.32 38.94
C ASP A 254 10.93 -3.38 38.26
N ILE A 255 11.03 -3.17 36.94
CA ILE A 255 10.08 -2.36 36.15
C ILE A 255 9.05 -3.29 35.50
N LEU A 256 7.94 -3.57 36.19
CA LEU A 256 6.96 -4.57 35.74
C LEU A 256 5.78 -4.02 34.94
N TRP A 257 5.47 -2.72 35.04
CA TRP A 257 4.32 -2.12 34.36
C TRP A 257 4.27 -2.36 32.84
N PRO A 258 5.38 -2.42 32.07
CA PRO A 258 5.29 -2.66 30.63
C PRO A 258 4.86 -4.09 30.29
N LEU A 259 5.00 -5.02 31.24
CA LEU A 259 4.62 -6.42 31.08
C LEU A 259 3.14 -6.65 31.42
N GLU A 260 2.44 -5.63 31.91
CA GLU A 260 1.00 -5.69 32.15
C GLU A 260 0.23 -5.72 30.82
N ASN A 261 -0.87 -6.46 30.81
CA ASN A 261 -1.80 -6.64 29.70
C ASN A 261 -3.15 -5.92 29.98
N ASN A 262 -3.12 -4.82 30.72
CA ASN A 262 -4.32 -4.05 31.07
C ASN A 262 -4.73 -3.00 30.01
N ALA A 263 -4.12 -3.06 28.83
CA ALA A 263 -4.48 -2.18 27.72
C ALA A 263 -5.88 -2.52 27.19
N PRO A 264 -6.69 -1.52 26.80
CA PRO A 264 -8.01 -1.80 26.28
C PRO A 264 -7.92 -2.48 24.91
N TRP A 265 -8.87 -3.38 24.63
CA TRP A 265 -8.91 -4.20 23.40
C TRP A 265 -8.89 -3.40 22.09
N TRP A 266 -9.32 -2.13 22.11
CA TRP A 266 -9.31 -1.25 20.94
C TRP A 266 -7.94 -0.60 20.69
N LEU A 267 -7.00 -0.71 21.62
CA LEU A 267 -5.64 -0.18 21.50
C LEU A 267 -4.62 -1.29 21.24
N LEU A 268 -4.67 -2.35 22.06
CA LEU A 268 -3.86 -3.55 21.93
C LEU A 268 -4.76 -4.78 21.97
N THR A 269 -4.37 -5.84 21.27
CA THR A 269 -5.12 -7.11 21.27
C THR A 269 -5.30 -7.63 22.69
N HIS A 270 -6.56 -7.73 23.13
CA HIS A 270 -6.94 -8.25 24.44
C HIS A 270 -8.08 -9.26 24.28
N GLN A 271 -7.74 -10.51 23.98
CA GLN A 271 -8.69 -11.59 23.72
C GLN A 271 -8.48 -12.75 24.70
N GLU A 272 -9.08 -12.63 25.88
CA GLU A 272 -8.97 -13.63 26.96
C GLU A 272 -9.42 -15.02 26.54
N ALA A 273 -10.49 -15.12 25.75
CA ALA A 273 -11.03 -16.40 25.27
C ALA A 273 -10.08 -17.15 24.32
N ALA A 274 -9.19 -16.43 23.63
CA ALA A 274 -8.19 -17.01 22.72
C ALA A 274 -6.79 -17.11 23.35
N ASN A 275 -6.64 -16.63 24.60
CA ASN A 275 -5.34 -16.45 25.27
C ASN A 275 -4.33 -15.64 24.44
N ASP A 276 -4.83 -14.63 23.72
CA ASP A 276 -4.04 -13.73 22.90
C ASP A 276 -4.14 -12.31 23.49
N LEU A 277 -3.15 -12.01 24.34
CA LEU A 277 -3.11 -10.81 25.18
C LEU A 277 -1.78 -10.11 24.94
N PHE A 278 -1.84 -8.90 24.36
CA PHE A 278 -0.66 -8.07 24.16
C PHE A 278 -0.39 -7.23 25.40
N THR A 279 0.87 -7.28 25.85
CA THR A 279 1.39 -6.37 26.88
C THR A 279 1.74 -5.02 26.27
N TRP A 280 1.93 -4.00 27.13
CA TRP A 280 2.47 -2.71 26.66
C TRP A 280 3.83 -2.85 25.98
N LEU A 281 4.66 -3.78 26.45
CA LEU A 281 5.94 -4.13 25.86
C LEU A 281 5.76 -4.72 24.45
N ASP A 282 4.78 -5.59 24.23
CA ASP A 282 4.48 -6.12 22.90
C ASP A 282 4.11 -4.99 21.94
N GLY A 283 3.19 -4.11 22.35
CA GLY A 283 2.79 -2.96 21.55
C GLY A 283 3.95 -2.03 21.21
N ALA A 284 4.76 -1.66 22.20
CA ALA A 284 5.94 -0.81 22.01
C ALA A 284 7.01 -1.49 21.12
N ALA A 285 7.25 -2.79 21.31
CA ALA A 285 8.21 -3.55 20.53
C ALA A 285 7.78 -3.65 19.05
N ILE A 286 6.50 -3.91 18.77
CA ILE A 286 5.95 -3.96 17.41
C ILE A 286 6.16 -2.61 16.71
N VAL A 287 5.78 -1.51 17.38
CA VAL A 287 5.96 -0.16 16.84
C VAL A 287 7.44 0.16 16.60
N ALA A 288 8.30 -0.13 17.56
CA ALA A 288 9.74 0.10 17.46
C ALA A 288 10.36 -0.70 16.30
N TRP A 289 9.93 -1.95 16.13
CA TRP A 289 10.38 -2.82 15.04
C TRP A 289 9.96 -2.26 13.68
N ILE A 290 8.68 -1.92 13.50
CA ILE A 290 8.16 -1.36 12.25
C ILE A 290 8.88 -0.06 11.91
N ILE A 291 9.09 0.83 12.90
CA ILE A 291 9.84 2.07 12.71
C ILE A 291 11.29 1.80 12.34
N GLY A 292 11.98 0.90 13.05
CA GLY A 292 13.37 0.56 12.79
C GLY A 292 13.59 0.07 11.36
N VAL A 293 12.68 -0.80 10.90
CA VAL A 293 12.72 -1.36 9.54
C VAL A 293 12.38 -0.31 8.50
N ALA A 294 11.40 0.55 8.78
CA ALA A 294 11.07 1.66 7.90
C ALA A 294 12.23 2.65 7.75
N LEU A 295 12.94 2.94 8.84
CA LEU A 295 14.13 3.78 8.82
C LEU A 295 15.30 3.11 8.07
N LEU A 296 15.48 1.80 8.24
CA LEU A 296 16.54 1.06 7.55
C LEU A 296 16.28 0.99 6.03
N LEU A 297 15.15 0.41 5.61
CA LEU A 297 14.83 0.21 4.19
C LEU A 297 14.48 1.52 3.49
N GLY A 298 13.63 2.34 4.11
CA GLY A 298 13.24 3.64 3.55
C GLY A 298 14.38 4.65 3.59
N GLY A 299 15.20 4.66 4.64
CA GLY A 299 16.36 5.54 4.77
C GLY A 299 17.45 5.21 3.76
N THR A 300 17.80 3.93 3.59
CA THR A 300 18.77 3.51 2.56
C THR A 300 18.29 3.87 1.16
N ALA A 301 17.01 3.63 0.85
CA ALA A 301 16.43 4.02 -0.43
C ALA A 301 16.40 5.54 -0.66
N MET A 302 16.09 6.32 0.38
CA MET A 302 16.10 7.78 0.34
C MET A 302 17.50 8.34 0.11
N ILE A 303 18.49 7.83 0.85
CA ILE A 303 19.89 8.26 0.73
C ILE A 303 20.41 7.91 -0.66
N ALA A 304 20.19 6.68 -1.12
CA ALA A 304 20.60 6.22 -2.45
C ALA A 304 20.00 7.08 -3.57
N THR A 305 18.67 7.27 -3.58
CA THR A 305 17.99 8.05 -4.63
C THR A 305 18.40 9.52 -4.61
N LYS A 306 18.57 10.14 -3.43
CA LYS A 306 19.08 11.52 -3.32
C LYS A 306 20.52 11.66 -3.77
N LEU A 307 21.41 10.75 -3.37
CA LEU A 307 22.82 10.79 -3.74
C LEU A 307 22.99 10.57 -5.25
N ALA A 308 22.31 9.57 -5.81
CA ALA A 308 22.28 9.32 -7.25
C ALA A 308 21.75 10.56 -7.99
N ALA A 309 20.61 11.12 -7.58
CA ALA A 309 20.02 12.31 -8.19
C ALA A 309 20.97 13.53 -8.18
N ARG A 310 21.68 13.76 -7.07
CA ARG A 310 22.68 14.84 -6.96
C ARG A 310 23.84 14.66 -7.92
N LEU A 311 24.30 13.43 -8.15
CA LEU A 311 25.43 13.15 -9.05
C LEU A 311 25.10 13.42 -10.53
N ILE A 312 23.85 13.18 -10.93
CA ILE A 312 23.38 13.33 -12.32
C ILE A 312 22.43 14.52 -12.53
N GLY A 313 22.34 15.44 -11.57
CA GLY A 313 21.49 16.64 -11.67
C GLY A 313 20.01 16.35 -11.94
N ALA A 314 19.48 15.25 -11.43
CA ALA A 314 18.10 14.81 -11.65
C ALA A 314 17.21 15.01 -10.41
N ASP A 315 15.90 14.80 -10.56
CA ASP A 315 14.96 14.77 -9.43
C ASP A 315 14.97 13.39 -8.76
N TRP A 316 15.34 13.33 -7.48
CA TRP A 316 15.35 12.10 -6.69
C TRP A 316 13.97 11.42 -6.61
N ARG A 317 12.89 12.21 -6.68
CA ARG A 317 11.51 11.71 -6.66
C ARG A 317 11.22 10.87 -7.90
N ARG A 318 11.82 11.24 -9.03
CA ARG A 318 11.69 10.49 -10.29
C ARG A 318 12.46 9.18 -10.20
N LEU A 319 13.69 9.19 -9.66
CA LEU A 319 14.46 7.95 -9.42
C LEU A 319 13.75 6.99 -8.46
N ALA A 320 13.09 7.52 -7.43
CA ALA A 320 12.31 6.71 -6.50
C ALA A 320 11.20 5.91 -7.20
N LEU A 321 10.57 6.45 -8.25
CA LEU A 321 9.54 5.71 -9.01
C LEU A 321 10.05 4.41 -9.63
N GLY A 322 11.37 4.28 -9.86
CA GLY A 322 11.96 3.02 -10.31
C GLY A 322 11.72 1.85 -9.36
N LEU A 323 11.45 2.11 -8.07
CA LEU A 323 11.18 1.10 -7.05
C LEU A 323 9.71 0.69 -6.94
N VAL A 324 8.81 1.29 -7.73
CA VAL A 324 7.36 0.98 -7.69
C VAL A 324 7.07 -0.51 -7.98
N PRO A 325 7.69 -1.18 -8.97
CA PRO A 325 7.45 -2.61 -9.18
C PRO A 325 7.83 -3.47 -7.97
N LEU A 326 8.97 -3.18 -7.35
CA LEU A 326 9.41 -3.87 -6.13
C LEU A 326 8.44 -3.67 -4.98
N ALA A 327 7.96 -2.44 -4.79
CA ALA A 327 6.98 -2.13 -3.77
C ALA A 327 5.64 -2.84 -4.03
N GLY A 328 5.15 -2.84 -5.28
CA GLY A 328 3.88 -3.48 -5.65
C GLY A 328 3.92 -5.00 -5.53
N ILE A 329 4.95 -5.65 -6.08
CA ILE A 329 5.10 -7.10 -6.00
C ILE A 329 5.40 -7.53 -4.55
N GLY A 330 6.16 -6.73 -3.79
CA GLY A 330 6.36 -6.96 -2.36
C GLY A 330 5.05 -6.94 -1.57
N LEU A 331 4.19 -5.93 -1.79
CA LEU A 331 2.85 -5.89 -1.16
C LEU A 331 2.00 -7.11 -1.54
N PHE A 332 2.03 -7.52 -2.81
CA PHE A 332 1.34 -8.73 -3.27
C PHE A 332 1.86 -9.99 -2.57
N LEU A 333 3.18 -10.17 -2.50
CA LEU A 333 3.82 -11.29 -1.81
C LEU A 333 3.43 -11.32 -0.33
N GLY A 334 3.48 -10.17 0.36
CA GLY A 334 3.12 -10.05 1.77
C GLY A 334 1.66 -10.40 2.05
N LEU A 335 0.73 -9.82 1.29
CA LEU A 335 -0.70 -10.11 1.44
C LEU A 335 -1.04 -11.58 1.09
N SER A 336 -0.33 -12.16 0.12
CA SER A 336 -0.50 -13.58 -0.26
C SER A 336 -0.03 -14.57 0.80
N MET A 337 0.71 -14.13 1.83
CA MET A 337 1.15 -15.01 2.91
C MET A 337 -0.04 -15.56 3.69
N MET A 338 -1.06 -14.75 3.95
CA MET A 338 -2.27 -15.19 4.64
C MET A 338 -3.02 -16.26 3.84
N THR A 339 -3.14 -16.08 2.52
CA THR A 339 -3.73 -17.07 1.61
C THR A 339 -3.00 -18.41 1.72
N ALA A 340 -1.66 -18.37 1.71
CA ALA A 340 -0.84 -19.56 1.81
C ALA A 340 -0.99 -20.27 3.16
N THR A 341 -1.05 -19.52 4.27
CA THR A 341 -1.26 -20.09 5.61
C THR A 341 -2.60 -20.81 5.70
N HIS A 342 -3.68 -20.22 5.18
CA HIS A 342 -5.00 -20.88 5.16
C HIS A 342 -5.02 -22.12 4.27
N LEU A 343 -4.41 -22.07 3.07
CA LEU A 343 -4.35 -23.22 2.17
C LEU A 343 -3.53 -24.39 2.75
N ARG A 344 -2.41 -24.09 3.45
CA ARG A 344 -1.65 -25.13 4.16
C ARG A 344 -2.45 -25.76 5.28
N ALA A 345 -3.21 -24.98 6.03
CA ALA A 345 -4.06 -25.49 7.11
C ALA A 345 -5.15 -26.46 6.61
N GLU A 346 -5.53 -26.38 5.33
CA GLU A 346 -6.48 -27.28 4.67
C GLU A 346 -5.79 -28.47 3.97
N GLY A 347 -4.48 -28.67 4.18
CA GLY A 347 -3.73 -29.79 3.62
C GLY A 347 -3.38 -29.66 2.14
N VAL A 348 -3.52 -28.48 1.52
CA VAL A 348 -3.17 -28.28 0.11
C VAL A 348 -1.64 -28.36 -0.06
N PRO A 349 -1.11 -29.21 -0.96
CA PRO A 349 0.32 -29.28 -1.20
C PRO A 349 0.81 -28.03 -1.94
N LEU A 350 1.55 -27.16 -1.25
CA LEU A 350 2.07 -25.90 -1.79
C LEU A 350 3.55 -25.97 -2.21
N GLY A 351 4.01 -27.11 -2.73
CA GLY A 351 5.40 -27.30 -3.19
C GLY A 351 5.83 -26.35 -4.31
N TRP A 352 4.88 -25.83 -5.10
CA TRP A 352 5.11 -24.86 -6.18
C TRP A 352 5.28 -23.42 -5.68
N LEU A 353 4.78 -23.11 -4.48
CA LEU A 353 4.66 -21.74 -3.98
C LEU A 353 6.02 -21.05 -3.75
N PRO A 354 7.05 -21.71 -3.18
CA PRO A 354 8.38 -21.10 -3.06
C PRO A 354 8.96 -20.70 -4.42
N GLY A 355 8.78 -21.53 -5.46
CA GLY A 355 9.23 -21.23 -6.82
C GLY A 355 8.56 -19.99 -7.40
N VAL A 356 7.23 -19.89 -7.29
CA VAL A 356 6.48 -18.71 -7.75
C VAL A 356 6.91 -17.45 -6.99
N ARG A 357 7.09 -17.53 -5.67
CA ARG A 357 7.57 -16.42 -4.85
C ARG A 357 8.96 -15.94 -5.26
N ALA A 358 9.89 -16.87 -5.55
CA ALA A 358 11.23 -16.55 -6.01
C ALA A 358 11.21 -15.87 -7.39
N VAL A 359 10.42 -16.37 -8.33
CA VAL A 359 10.26 -15.76 -9.67
C VAL A 359 9.69 -14.36 -9.56
N LEU A 360 8.61 -14.16 -8.77
CA LEU A 360 8.02 -12.85 -8.57
C LEU A 360 9.01 -11.86 -7.96
N LEU A 361 9.76 -12.28 -6.94
CA LEU A 361 10.77 -11.43 -6.31
C LEU A 361 11.90 -11.07 -7.30
N ALA A 362 12.39 -12.04 -8.08
CA ALA A 362 13.42 -11.82 -9.10
C ALA A 362 12.93 -10.84 -10.19
N VAL A 363 11.70 -11.01 -10.67
CA VAL A 363 11.07 -10.08 -11.63
C VAL A 363 10.97 -8.68 -11.02
N ALA A 364 10.56 -8.57 -9.76
CA ALA A 364 10.40 -7.29 -9.08
C ALA A 364 11.72 -6.51 -8.97
N VAL A 365 12.79 -7.20 -8.60
CA VAL A 365 14.15 -6.64 -8.49
C VAL A 365 14.69 -6.28 -9.87
N ALA A 366 14.62 -7.19 -10.84
CA ALA A 366 15.11 -6.96 -12.19
C ALA A 366 14.38 -5.80 -12.88
N TRP A 367 13.05 -5.74 -12.74
CA TRP A 367 12.23 -4.67 -13.29
C TRP A 367 12.57 -3.32 -12.65
N SER A 368 12.73 -3.28 -11.32
CA SER A 368 13.06 -2.03 -10.62
C SER A 368 14.48 -1.55 -10.93
N ALA A 369 15.45 -2.47 -11.03
CA ALA A 369 16.82 -2.15 -11.45
C ALA A 369 16.86 -1.63 -12.89
N TRP A 370 16.12 -2.27 -13.80
CA TRP A 370 15.99 -1.85 -15.20
C TRP A 370 15.35 -0.46 -15.32
N LEU A 371 14.26 -0.19 -14.59
CA LEU A 371 13.64 1.13 -14.56
C LEU A 371 14.59 2.18 -13.99
N GLY A 372 15.30 1.86 -12.90
CA GLY A 372 16.34 2.72 -12.34
C GLY A 372 17.38 3.09 -13.39
N TRP A 373 17.90 2.11 -14.12
CA TRP A 373 18.86 2.33 -15.20
C TRP A 373 18.29 3.22 -16.32
N ARG A 374 17.07 2.94 -16.81
CA ARG A 374 16.40 3.76 -17.84
C ARG A 374 16.19 5.21 -17.40
N LEU A 375 15.85 5.43 -16.13
CA LEU A 375 15.70 6.78 -15.59
C LEU A 375 17.05 7.54 -15.53
N LEU A 376 18.15 6.83 -15.28
CA LEU A 376 19.50 7.40 -15.37
C LEU A 376 19.87 7.72 -16.83
N GLU A 377 19.53 6.87 -17.79
CA GLU A 377 19.83 7.10 -19.22
C GLU A 377 19.23 8.40 -19.74
N VAL A 378 17.97 8.69 -19.37
CA VAL A 378 17.24 9.90 -19.78
C VAL A 378 17.70 11.16 -19.02
N SER A 379 18.51 11.01 -17.96
CA SER A 379 18.98 12.13 -17.14
C SER A 379 20.23 12.84 -17.71
N HIS A 380 20.42 14.09 -17.28
CA HIS A 380 21.53 14.95 -17.70
C HIS A 380 22.84 14.59 -16.98
N GLY A 381 23.62 13.67 -17.54
CA GLY A 381 24.93 13.31 -16.98
C GLY A 381 25.82 12.57 -17.97
N GLY A 382 27.14 12.74 -17.84
CA GLY A 382 28.10 11.93 -18.57
C GLY A 382 28.06 10.47 -18.12
N THR A 383 28.47 9.56 -19.01
CA THR A 383 28.53 8.09 -18.77
C THR A 383 29.13 7.69 -17.42
N PRO A 384 30.28 8.24 -16.95
CA PRO A 384 30.85 7.82 -15.65
C PRO A 384 29.97 8.20 -14.45
N ARG A 385 29.31 9.37 -14.49
CA ARG A 385 28.38 9.79 -13.42
C ARG A 385 27.12 8.92 -13.40
N LYS A 386 26.63 8.49 -14.58
CA LYS A 386 25.51 7.55 -14.70
C LYS A 386 25.86 6.17 -14.13
N MET A 387 27.06 5.65 -14.39
CA MET A 387 27.53 4.38 -13.81
C MET A 387 27.67 4.46 -12.28
N ALA A 388 28.24 5.54 -11.76
CA ALA A 388 28.32 5.75 -10.31
C ALA A 388 26.93 5.86 -9.67
N ALA A 389 26.00 6.61 -10.29
CA ALA A 389 24.62 6.69 -9.83
C ALA A 389 23.90 5.33 -9.88
N ALA A 390 24.17 4.51 -10.90
CA ALA A 390 23.62 3.16 -10.98
C ALA A 390 24.11 2.27 -9.83
N ALA A 391 25.41 2.29 -9.53
CA ALA A 391 25.98 1.56 -8.40
C ALA A 391 25.34 1.98 -7.06
N ILE A 392 25.08 3.28 -6.87
CA ILE A 392 24.42 3.81 -5.67
C ILE A 392 22.94 3.39 -5.58
N LEU A 393 22.28 3.09 -6.69
CA LEU A 393 20.89 2.63 -6.73
C LEU A 393 20.73 1.11 -6.55
N LEU A 394 21.81 0.33 -6.52
CA LEU A 394 21.75 -1.13 -6.30
C LEU A 394 21.39 -1.56 -4.86
N PRO A 395 21.89 -0.90 -3.79
CA PRO A 395 21.62 -1.34 -2.42
C PRO A 395 20.13 -1.37 -2.04
N PRO A 396 19.28 -0.39 -2.37
CA PRO A 396 17.86 -0.42 -1.98
C PRO A 396 17.09 -1.66 -2.47
N PRO A 397 17.07 -2.01 -3.78
CA PRO A 397 16.38 -3.20 -4.22
C PRO A 397 17.02 -4.49 -3.67
N ALA A 398 18.34 -4.52 -3.48
CA ALA A 398 19.03 -5.67 -2.89
C ALA A 398 18.64 -5.90 -1.42
N LEU A 399 18.58 -4.85 -0.59
CA LEU A 399 18.18 -4.94 0.81
C LEU A 399 16.72 -5.37 0.97
N VAL A 400 15.82 -4.78 0.19
CA VAL A 400 14.41 -5.18 0.20
C VAL A 400 14.25 -6.63 -0.27
N ALA A 401 15.01 -7.06 -1.28
CA ALA A 401 14.99 -8.45 -1.74
C ALA A 401 15.55 -9.41 -0.70
N ALA A 402 16.65 -9.07 -0.02
CA ALA A 402 17.19 -9.85 1.07
C ALA A 402 16.19 -9.98 2.22
N ASN A 403 15.47 -8.90 2.54
CA ASN A 403 14.41 -8.93 3.54
C ASN A 403 13.28 -9.89 3.17
N TRP A 404 12.78 -9.82 1.93
CA TRP A 404 11.76 -10.76 1.44
C TRP A 404 12.29 -12.19 1.36
N TRP A 405 13.57 -12.38 1.04
CA TRP A 405 14.19 -13.68 1.02
C TRP A 405 14.19 -14.33 2.41
N LEU A 406 14.56 -13.56 3.45
CA LEU A 406 14.52 -14.02 4.84
C LEU A 406 13.09 -14.42 5.23
N VAL A 407 12.12 -13.54 5.00
CA VAL A 407 10.69 -13.76 5.34
C VAL A 407 10.09 -14.98 4.64
N LEU A 408 10.45 -15.25 3.39
CA LEU A 408 9.77 -16.27 2.58
C LEU A 408 10.45 -17.63 2.57
N PHE A 409 11.76 -17.69 2.82
CA PHE A 409 12.57 -18.91 2.64
C PHE A 409 13.41 -19.31 3.86
N VAL A 410 13.65 -18.40 4.81
CA VAL A 410 14.53 -18.68 5.96
C VAL A 410 13.75 -18.75 7.27
N TRP A 411 12.80 -17.83 7.46
CA TRP A 411 11.99 -17.71 8.68
C TRP A 411 10.71 -18.53 8.66
#